data_AF-A0A137R0W8-F1
#
_entry.id   AF-A0A137R0W8-F1
#
_cell.length_a   1.000
_cell.length_b   1.000
_cell.length_c   1.000
_cell.angle_alpha   90.00
_cell.angle_beta   90.00
_cell.angle_gamma   90.00
#
_symmetry.space_group_name_H-M   'P 1'
#
loop_
_entity.id
_entity.type
_entity.pdbx_description
1 polymer ?
#
loop_
_entity_poly.entity_id
_entity_poly.type
_entity_poly.pdbx_seq_one_letter_code
_entity_poly.pdbx_strand_id
1 'polypeptide(L)'
;IESIYFPVSLVDGYNLPMRISNNQGCPVAECATDLGPDCPAPLKGPFDSTGFPVGCKSACVANLDGNQADSANCCSGSHSTPATCLASGVAYYDYFKSRCPRSYVYAYDESSGTALFNCPANSKADYTLTFCP
;
A
#
# COMPACT_ATOMS: atom_id res chain seq x y z
N ILE A 1 -21.86 9.49 -13.62
CA ILE A 1 -20.62 9.83 -14.34
C ILE A 1 -19.63 8.74 -14.00
N GLU A 2 -19.14 8.01 -14.99
CA GLU A 2 -18.19 6.92 -14.80
C GLU A 2 -16.82 7.48 -14.37
N SER A 3 -16.08 6.75 -13.54
CA SER A 3 -14.78 7.15 -13.00
C SER A 3 -13.74 6.06 -13.23
N ILE A 4 -12.53 6.45 -13.60
CA ILE A 4 -11.36 5.58 -13.62
C ILE A 4 -10.71 5.68 -12.25
N TYR A 5 -10.52 4.54 -11.58
CA TYR A 5 -9.89 4.46 -10.28
C TYR A 5 -8.46 3.95 -10.40
N PHE A 6 -7.55 4.53 -9.61
CA PHE A 6 -6.13 4.18 -9.63
C PHE A 6 -5.53 4.30 -8.23
N PRO A 7 -4.95 3.21 -7.71
CA PRO A 7 -4.21 3.22 -6.45
C PRO A 7 -2.70 3.09 -6.65
N VAL A 8 -1.93 3.53 -5.65
CA VAL A 8 -0.64 2.93 -5.29
C VAL A 8 -0.90 2.06 -4.07
N SER A 9 -0.32 0.86 -4.01
CA SER A 9 -0.60 -0.11 -2.95
C SER A 9 0.68 -0.69 -2.38
N LEU A 10 0.74 -0.72 -1.05
CA LEU A 10 1.75 -1.38 -0.22
C LEU A 10 1.20 -2.61 0.50
N VAL A 11 0.03 -3.12 0.10
CA VAL A 11 -0.59 -4.32 0.70
C VAL A 11 0.34 -5.53 0.63
N ASP A 12 1.14 -5.62 -0.44
CA ASP A 12 2.15 -6.66 -0.63
C ASP A 12 3.56 -6.22 -0.19
N GLY A 13 3.67 -5.05 0.42
CA GLY A 13 4.93 -4.42 0.81
C GLY A 13 5.46 -3.41 -0.20
N TYR A 14 6.72 -3.08 -0.05
CA TYR A 14 7.43 -1.99 -0.71
C TYR A 14 8.80 -2.45 -1.20
N ASN A 15 9.25 -1.94 -2.35
CA ASN A 15 10.64 -2.08 -2.80
C ASN A 15 11.24 -0.77 -3.32
N LEU A 16 10.45 0.14 -3.91
CA LEU A 16 10.90 1.47 -4.34
C LEU A 16 9.74 2.49 -4.33
N PRO A 17 10.03 3.81 -4.23
CA PRO A 17 9.00 4.83 -4.25
C PRO A 17 8.29 4.91 -5.61
N MET A 18 7.00 5.21 -5.61
CA MET A 18 6.19 5.29 -6.83
C MET A 18 5.12 6.38 -6.75
N ARG A 19 4.86 7.03 -7.89
CA ARG A 19 3.77 7.99 -8.09
C ARG A 19 3.01 7.69 -9.38
N ILE A 20 1.68 7.79 -9.32
CA ILE A 20 0.79 7.87 -10.48
C ILE A 20 0.23 9.29 -10.54
N SER A 21 0.65 10.05 -11.55
CA SER A 21 0.10 11.37 -11.89
C SER A 21 -0.70 11.30 -13.19
N ASN A 22 -1.39 12.39 -13.53
CA ASN A 22 -2.19 12.49 -14.74
C ASN A 22 -2.16 13.90 -15.36
N ASN A 23 -2.54 14.01 -16.63
CA ASN A 23 -2.55 15.28 -17.36
C ASN A 23 -3.85 16.10 -17.22
N GLN A 24 -4.82 15.66 -16.42
CA GLN A 24 -6.14 16.30 -16.27
C GLN A 24 -6.33 16.99 -14.91
N GLY A 25 -5.30 17.07 -14.08
CA GLY A 25 -5.38 17.69 -12.75
C GLY A 25 -6.20 16.90 -11.72
N CYS A 26 -6.48 15.62 -12.01
CA CYS A 26 -7.07 14.70 -11.02
C CYS A 26 -6.06 14.39 -9.90
N PRO A 27 -6.52 13.87 -8.75
CA PRO A 27 -5.63 13.53 -7.64
C PRO A 27 -4.48 12.58 -8.03
N VAL A 28 -3.40 12.60 -7.25
CA VAL A 28 -2.20 11.76 -7.45
C VAL A 28 -2.23 10.57 -6.49
N ALA A 29 -1.91 9.35 -6.93
CA ALA A 29 -1.68 8.23 -6.02
C ALA A 29 -0.16 8.05 -5.81
N GLU A 30 0.32 7.91 -4.59
CA GLU A 30 1.77 7.81 -4.35
C GLU A 30 2.18 7.19 -3.01
N CYS A 31 3.38 6.63 -3.05
CA CYS A 31 4.26 6.42 -1.90
C CYS A 31 5.65 6.94 -2.32
N ALA A 32 5.90 8.23 -2.09
CA ALA A 32 7.13 8.90 -2.54
C ALA A 32 8.30 8.76 -1.54
N THR A 33 8.01 8.30 -0.33
CA THR A 33 9.01 8.11 0.72
C THR A 33 9.87 6.87 0.46
N ASP A 34 11.19 6.96 0.68
CA ASP A 34 12.05 5.78 0.76
C ASP A 34 11.81 5.05 2.09
N LEU A 35 11.15 3.89 2.04
CA LEU A 35 10.87 3.06 3.21
C LEU A 35 12.01 2.09 3.55
N GLY A 36 13.02 1.96 2.69
CA GLY A 36 14.13 1.02 2.87
C GLY A 36 14.93 1.28 4.16
N PRO A 37 15.45 2.50 4.39
CA PRO A 37 16.27 2.81 5.56
C PRO A 37 15.57 2.56 6.90
N ASP A 38 14.29 2.93 6.99
CA ASP A 38 13.50 2.90 8.23
C ASP A 38 12.55 1.70 8.34
N CYS A 39 12.66 0.71 7.44
CA CYS A 39 11.81 -0.47 7.47
C CYS A 39 11.92 -1.20 8.83
N PRO A 40 10.80 -1.46 9.53
CA PRO A 40 10.80 -2.17 10.81
C PRO A 40 11.49 -3.52 10.69
N ALA A 41 12.28 -3.90 11.70
CA ALA A 41 13.09 -5.11 11.65
C ALA A 41 12.32 -6.39 11.25
N PRO A 42 11.10 -6.66 11.77
CA PRO A 42 10.33 -7.85 11.37
C PRO A 42 9.85 -7.84 9.92
N LEU A 43 9.84 -6.68 9.27
CA LEU A 43 9.35 -6.47 7.92
C LEU A 43 10.46 -6.41 6.87
N LYS A 44 11.73 -6.28 7.30
CA LYS A 44 12.87 -6.20 6.37
C LYS A 44 12.89 -7.41 5.45
N GLY A 45 12.97 -7.14 4.16
CA GLY A 45 13.13 -8.16 3.13
C GLY A 45 12.23 -7.93 1.92
N PRO A 46 12.39 -8.73 0.85
CA PRO A 46 13.35 -9.83 0.73
C PRO A 46 14.82 -9.38 0.79
N PHE A 47 15.74 -10.30 1.07
CA PHE A 47 17.17 -10.02 1.13
C PHE A 47 17.84 -10.49 -0.15
N ASP A 48 18.81 -9.72 -0.64
CA ASP A 48 19.67 -10.16 -1.75
C ASP A 48 20.77 -11.13 -1.30
N SER A 49 21.65 -11.52 -2.21
CA SER A 49 22.76 -12.44 -1.95
C SER A 49 23.82 -11.90 -0.99
N THR A 50 23.83 -10.59 -0.72
CA THR A 50 24.73 -9.93 0.24
C THR A 50 24.12 -9.78 1.62
N GLY A 51 22.83 -10.14 1.78
CA GLY A 51 22.07 -9.92 3.00
C GLY A 51 21.51 -8.50 3.12
N PHE A 52 21.49 -7.72 2.03
CA PHE A 52 20.88 -6.41 2.01
C PHE A 52 19.36 -6.52 1.79
N PRO A 53 18.51 -5.87 2.62
CA PRO A 53 17.06 -5.88 2.41
C PRO A 53 16.70 -5.01 1.21
N VAL A 54 16.22 -5.63 0.12
CA VAL A 54 15.79 -4.93 -1.11
C VAL A 54 14.33 -4.46 -1.06
N GLY A 55 13.72 -4.49 0.12
CA GLY A 55 12.34 -4.09 0.32
C GLY A 55 11.90 -4.10 1.78
N CYS A 56 10.64 -3.75 1.97
CA CYS A 56 9.93 -3.77 3.24
C CYS A 56 8.60 -4.49 3.05
N LYS A 57 8.47 -5.70 3.59
CA LYS A 57 7.26 -6.51 3.52
C LYS A 57 6.11 -5.83 4.26
N SER A 58 4.88 -6.05 3.82
CA SER A 58 3.72 -5.82 4.69
C SER A 58 3.69 -6.85 5.83
N ALA A 59 2.90 -6.59 6.86
CA ALA A 59 2.72 -7.55 7.95
C ALA A 59 2.16 -8.90 7.47
N CYS A 60 1.29 -8.88 6.44
CA CYS A 60 0.77 -10.10 5.82
C CYS A 60 1.89 -10.91 5.15
N VAL A 61 2.71 -10.27 4.31
CA VAL A 61 3.80 -10.94 3.59
C VAL A 61 4.91 -11.39 4.54
N ALA A 62 5.13 -10.67 5.64
CA ALA A 62 6.02 -11.09 6.72
C ALA A 62 5.44 -12.23 7.58
N ASN A 63 4.16 -12.59 7.39
CA ASN A 63 3.45 -13.63 8.14
C ASN A 63 3.58 -13.46 9.66
N LEU A 64 3.40 -12.22 10.16
CA LEU A 64 3.70 -11.89 11.56
C LEU A 64 2.80 -12.59 12.58
N ASP A 65 1.61 -13.01 12.18
CA ASP A 65 0.67 -13.79 13.01
C ASP A 65 0.80 -15.31 12.79
N GLY A 66 1.62 -15.75 11.84
CA GLY A 66 1.86 -17.15 11.54
C GLY A 66 0.74 -17.84 10.74
N ASN A 67 -0.33 -17.15 10.35
CA ASN A 67 -1.48 -17.76 9.68
C ASN A 67 -2.14 -16.86 8.63
N GLN A 68 -1.54 -16.73 7.46
CA GLN A 68 -2.10 -15.95 6.35
C GLN A 68 -3.51 -16.40 5.90
N ALA A 69 -3.97 -17.61 6.23
CA ALA A 69 -5.30 -18.09 5.84
C ALA A 69 -6.44 -17.53 6.71
N ASP A 70 -6.14 -17.11 7.94
CA ASP A 70 -7.08 -16.47 8.87
C ASP A 70 -6.33 -15.42 9.69
N SER A 71 -6.14 -14.25 9.07
CA SER A 71 -5.23 -13.22 9.55
C SER A 71 -5.83 -11.82 9.41
N ALA A 72 -5.73 -11.04 10.48
CA ALA A 72 -6.03 -9.61 10.46
C ALA A 72 -5.02 -8.82 9.61
N ASN A 73 -3.77 -9.28 9.49
CA ASN A 73 -2.77 -8.63 8.64
C ASN A 73 -3.07 -8.82 7.14
N CYS A 74 -3.67 -9.95 6.77
CA CYS A 74 -4.00 -10.30 5.39
C CYS A 74 -5.47 -10.05 5.01
N CYS A 75 -6.33 -9.70 5.98
CA CYS A 75 -7.78 -9.65 5.81
C CYS A 75 -8.36 -10.93 5.19
N SER A 76 -7.99 -12.08 5.76
CA SER A 76 -8.38 -13.42 5.29
C SER A 76 -9.17 -14.17 6.36
N GLY A 77 -9.83 -15.27 5.98
CA GLY A 77 -10.59 -16.11 6.91
C GLY A 77 -11.71 -15.34 7.62
N SER A 78 -11.69 -15.35 8.95
CA SER A 78 -12.61 -14.60 9.80
C SER A 78 -12.50 -13.07 9.64
N HIS A 79 -11.39 -12.60 9.08
CA HIS A 79 -11.12 -11.19 8.76
C HIS A 79 -11.39 -10.82 7.29
N SER A 80 -12.15 -11.63 6.54
CA SER A 80 -12.37 -11.44 5.09
C SER A 80 -13.38 -10.34 4.70
N THR A 81 -13.72 -9.42 5.59
CA THR A 81 -14.63 -8.30 5.30
C THR A 81 -14.12 -6.99 5.89
N PRO A 82 -14.51 -5.82 5.35
CA PRO A 82 -14.16 -4.52 5.95
C PRO A 82 -14.61 -4.37 7.40
N ALA A 83 -15.73 -5.01 7.79
CA ALA A 83 -16.25 -4.97 9.14
C ALA A 83 -15.42 -5.83 10.13
N THR A 84 -14.72 -6.85 9.64
CA THR A 84 -13.94 -7.80 10.47
C THR A 84 -12.42 -7.62 10.34
N CYS A 85 -11.93 -6.88 9.35
CA CYS A 85 -10.53 -6.47 9.21
C CYS A 85 -10.39 -4.96 9.32
N LEU A 86 -10.32 -4.50 10.57
CA LEU A 86 -10.13 -3.09 10.89
C LEU A 86 -8.64 -2.74 10.84
N ALA A 87 -8.32 -1.51 10.44
CA ALA A 87 -6.94 -1.00 10.40
C ALA A 87 -6.20 -1.16 11.74
N SER A 88 -6.91 -1.06 12.87
CA SER A 88 -6.34 -1.25 14.22
C SER A 88 -5.85 -2.69 14.50
N GLY A 89 -6.30 -3.67 13.72
CA GLY A 89 -5.84 -5.06 13.78
C GLY A 89 -4.68 -5.37 12.83
N VAL A 90 -4.33 -4.45 11.93
CA VAL A 90 -3.23 -4.62 10.97
C VAL A 90 -1.94 -4.09 11.59
N ALA A 91 -0.98 -4.99 11.83
CA ALA A 91 0.30 -4.58 12.39
C ALA A 91 1.03 -3.61 11.44
N TYR A 92 1.66 -2.58 12.01
CA TYR A 92 2.39 -1.53 11.29
C TYR A 92 1.54 -0.66 10.34
N TYR A 93 0.20 -0.68 10.44
CA TYR A 93 -0.66 0.23 9.67
C TYR A 93 -0.19 1.69 9.75
N ASP A 94 0.01 2.21 10.97
CA ASP A 94 0.43 3.60 11.20
C ASP A 94 1.82 3.90 10.62
N TYR A 95 2.74 2.93 10.63
CA TYR A 95 4.09 3.10 10.05
C TYR A 95 3.99 3.41 8.56
N PHE A 96 3.24 2.58 7.82
CA PHE A 96 3.07 2.76 6.38
C PHE A 96 2.19 3.96 6.07
N LYS A 97 1.06 4.14 6.76
CA LYS A 97 0.10 5.20 6.44
C LYS A 97 0.65 6.59 6.71
N SER A 98 1.42 6.77 7.78
CA SER A 98 2.08 8.06 8.08
C SER A 98 3.14 8.45 7.04
N ARG A 99 3.80 7.47 6.41
CA ARG A 99 4.87 7.72 5.41
C ARG A 99 4.36 7.77 3.98
N CYS A 100 3.29 7.05 3.68
CA CYS A 100 2.67 6.97 2.37
C CYS A 100 1.15 7.19 2.48
N PRO A 101 0.71 8.40 2.86
CA PRO A 101 -0.69 8.70 3.14
C PRO A 101 -1.58 8.54 1.90
N ARG A 102 -1.02 8.70 0.69
CA ARG A 102 -1.72 8.63 -0.59
C ARG A 102 -1.64 7.25 -1.26
N SER A 103 -1.63 6.19 -0.45
CA SER A 103 -1.57 4.81 -0.90
C SER A 103 -2.45 3.91 -0.03
N TYR A 104 -2.80 2.75 -0.58
CA TYR A 104 -3.26 1.62 0.22
C TYR A 104 -2.10 1.07 1.03
N VAL A 105 -2.31 0.86 2.32
CA VAL A 105 -1.33 0.17 3.18
C VAL A 105 -1.88 -1.13 3.80
N TYR A 106 -3.17 -1.41 3.60
CA TYR A 106 -3.82 -2.69 3.89
C TYR A 106 -5.04 -2.89 2.97
N ALA A 107 -5.67 -4.07 3.00
CA ALA A 107 -6.64 -4.47 1.99
C ALA A 107 -7.96 -3.66 1.94
N TYR A 108 -8.38 -3.05 3.06
CA TYR A 108 -9.63 -2.27 3.13
C TYR A 108 -9.41 -0.78 3.46
N ASP A 109 -8.29 -0.24 3.00
CA ASP A 109 -7.85 1.12 3.30
C ASP A 109 -8.67 2.22 2.61
N GLU A 110 -9.72 1.88 1.84
CA GLU A 110 -10.69 2.83 1.30
C GLU A 110 -11.27 3.74 2.39
N SER A 111 -11.49 3.18 3.59
CA SER A 111 -12.03 3.91 4.74
C SER A 111 -11.15 5.07 5.21
N SER A 112 -9.86 5.10 4.85
CA SER A 112 -8.96 6.22 5.11
C SER A 112 -9.25 7.46 4.26
N GLY A 113 -10.05 7.33 3.18
CA GLY A 113 -10.33 8.40 2.22
C GLY A 113 -9.11 8.87 1.40
N THR A 114 -7.97 8.19 1.52
CA THR A 114 -6.69 8.62 0.94
C THR A 114 -5.94 7.48 0.22
N ALA A 115 -6.55 6.30 0.12
CA ALA A 115 -5.95 5.13 -0.52
C ALA A 115 -6.33 4.99 -2.01
N LEU A 116 -7.57 5.32 -2.36
CA LEU A 116 -8.12 5.17 -3.71
C LEU A 116 -8.44 6.52 -4.32
N PHE A 117 -7.85 6.80 -5.48
CA PHE A 117 -8.10 8.03 -6.23
C PHE A 117 -8.81 7.72 -7.53
N ASN A 118 -9.51 8.72 -8.05
CA ASN A 118 -10.24 8.60 -9.29
C ASN A 118 -10.14 9.85 -10.16
N CYS A 119 -10.39 9.65 -11.44
CA CYS A 119 -10.52 10.71 -12.43
C CYS A 119 -11.78 10.45 -13.26
N PRO A 120 -12.56 11.48 -13.65
CA PRO A 120 -13.73 11.29 -14.51
C PRO A 120 -13.35 10.60 -15.82
N ALA A 121 -14.06 9.54 -16.21
CA ALA A 121 -13.70 8.77 -17.41
C ALA A 121 -13.76 9.60 -18.70
N ASN A 122 -14.65 10.61 -18.74
CA ASN A 122 -14.78 11.53 -19.87
C ASN A 122 -13.62 12.53 -20.01
N SER A 123 -12.75 12.66 -19.00
CA SER A 123 -11.55 13.51 -19.08
C SER A 123 -10.49 12.94 -20.01
N LYS A 124 -10.56 11.62 -20.31
CA LYS A 124 -9.56 10.90 -21.11
C LYS A 124 -8.14 11.14 -20.61
N ALA A 125 -7.94 11.04 -19.30
CA ALA A 125 -6.65 11.27 -18.66
C ALA A 125 -5.59 10.27 -19.13
N ASP A 126 -4.42 10.80 -19.48
CA ASP A 126 -3.19 10.03 -19.62
C ASP A 126 -2.51 9.97 -18.26
N TYR A 127 -2.04 8.78 -17.87
CA TYR A 127 -1.39 8.54 -16.59
C TYR A 127 0.12 8.36 -16.78
N THR A 128 0.91 8.95 -15.88
CA THR A 128 2.36 8.80 -15.83
C THR A 128 2.77 8.09 -14.55
N LEU A 129 3.46 6.97 -14.68
CA LEU A 129 4.06 6.23 -13.57
C LEU A 129 5.51 6.68 -13.42
N THR A 130 5.86 7.20 -12.24
CA THR A 130 7.21 7.64 -11.91
C THR A 130 7.75 6.80 -10.77
N PHE A 131 8.91 6.19 -10.98
CA PHE A 131 9.67 5.51 -9.94
C PHE A 131 10.69 6.48 -9.35
N CYS A 132 10.84 6.49 -8.02
CA CYS A 132 11.64 7.48 -7.29
C CYS A 132 11.25 8.95 -7.65
N PRO A 133 9.96 9.33 -7.46
CA PRO A 133 9.40 10.62 -7.87
C PRO A 133 9.79 11.81 -6.98
#